data_AF-L7Z5K1-F1
#
_entry.id   AF-L7Z5K1-F1
#
_cell.length_a   1.000
_cell.length_b   1.000
_cell.length_c   1.000
_cell.angle_alpha   90.00
_cell.angle_beta   90.00
_cell.angle_gamma   90.00
#
_symmetry.space_group_name_H-M   'P 1'
#
loop_
_entity.id
_entity.type
_entity.pdbx_description
1 polymer ?
#
loop_
_entity_poly.entity_id
_entity_poly.type
_entity_poly.pdbx_seq_one_letter_code
_entity_poly.pdbx_strand_id
1 'polypeptide(L)'
;KKLLVSSLVLNWLVGPALMFALAWIFLPDLPEFRTGLIIVGLARCIAMVVIWNDLACGDREAAAVLIAINSVFQVLAFSLLGYFYLTILPGWLGLDTAGLDISMGQIALNVLVFLGIPLVAGFASRLIGERAKGRAWYEDEFLPVIGPWALYGLLFTIVLLFALQGEAVTSNPLDVARIALPLL
;
A
#
# COMPACT_ATOMS: atom_id res chain seq x y z
N LYS A 1 5.35 10.97 -21.25
CA LYS A 1 3.90 10.70 -21.47
C LYS A 1 3.56 9.22 -21.57
N LYS A 2 4.17 8.43 -22.48
CA LYS A 2 3.90 6.98 -22.60
C LYS A 2 4.19 6.19 -21.31
N LEU A 3 5.33 6.46 -20.66
CA LEU A 3 5.72 5.84 -19.38
C LEU A 3 4.70 6.03 -18.24
N LEU A 4 4.18 7.25 -18.07
CA LEU A 4 3.19 7.57 -17.03
C LEU A 4 1.88 6.81 -17.25
N VAL A 5 1.38 6.78 -18.48
CA VAL A 5 0.14 6.06 -18.82
C VAL A 5 0.33 4.56 -18.60
N SER A 6 1.43 3.98 -19.09
CA SER A 6 1.72 2.55 -18.89
C SER A 6 1.82 2.20 -17.41
N SER A 7 2.52 3.03 -16.61
CA SER A 7 2.60 2.82 -15.16
C SER A 7 1.23 2.89 -14.49
N LEU A 8 0.40 3.89 -14.84
CA LEU A 8 -0.94 4.02 -14.25
C LEU A 8 -1.85 2.86 -14.64
N VAL A 9 -1.80 2.39 -15.89
CA VAL A 9 -2.59 1.23 -16.33
C VAL A 9 -2.13 -0.04 -15.62
N LEU A 10 -0.83 -0.28 -15.52
CA LEU A 10 -0.33 -1.45 -14.79
C LEU A 10 -0.68 -1.38 -13.30
N ASN A 11 -0.60 -0.19 -12.71
CA ASN A 11 -0.84 0.00 -11.29
C ASN A 11 -2.32 0.00 -10.91
N TRP A 12 -3.19 0.60 -11.69
CA TRP A 12 -4.58 0.80 -11.27
C TRP A 12 -5.55 -0.10 -12.02
N LEU A 13 -5.12 -0.55 -13.21
CA LEU A 13 -5.71 -1.56 -14.10
C LEU A 13 -5.40 -3.00 -13.72
N VAL A 14 -4.20 -3.38 -14.16
CA VAL A 14 -3.76 -4.77 -14.30
C VAL A 14 -3.44 -5.38 -12.94
N GLY A 15 -2.71 -4.65 -12.09
CA GLY A 15 -2.32 -5.13 -10.76
C GLY A 15 -3.53 -5.51 -9.89
N PRO A 16 -4.53 -4.64 -9.70
CA PRO A 16 -5.73 -4.96 -8.93
C PRO A 16 -6.50 -6.17 -9.47
N ALA A 17 -6.68 -6.23 -10.80
CA ALA A 17 -7.38 -7.35 -11.44
C ALA A 17 -6.64 -8.67 -11.27
N LEU A 18 -5.31 -8.65 -11.43
CA LEU A 18 -4.45 -9.82 -11.21
C LEU A 18 -4.53 -10.30 -9.75
N MET A 19 -4.41 -9.37 -8.80
CA MET A 19 -4.45 -9.70 -7.36
C MET A 19 -5.81 -10.24 -6.94
N PHE A 20 -6.90 -9.68 -7.48
CA PHE A 20 -8.25 -10.23 -7.29
C PHE A 20 -8.35 -11.66 -7.82
N ALA A 21 -7.89 -11.91 -9.05
CA ALA A 21 -7.91 -13.24 -9.64
C ALA A 21 -7.10 -14.24 -8.80
N LEU A 22 -5.87 -13.89 -8.41
CA LEU A 22 -5.03 -14.73 -7.57
C LEU A 22 -5.69 -15.03 -6.22
N ALA A 23 -6.33 -14.04 -5.59
CA ALA A 23 -7.00 -14.24 -4.31
C ALA A 23 -8.16 -15.23 -4.40
N TRP A 24 -8.96 -15.17 -5.46
CA TRP A 24 -10.06 -16.12 -5.68
C TRP A 24 -9.61 -17.51 -6.14
N ILE A 25 -8.47 -17.62 -6.83
CA ILE A 25 -7.90 -18.90 -7.27
C ILE A 25 -7.24 -19.65 -6.10
N PHE A 26 -6.43 -18.96 -5.29
CA PHE A 26 -5.60 -19.60 -4.26
C PHE A 26 -6.24 -19.63 -2.87
N LEU A 27 -7.20 -18.74 -2.58
CA LEU A 27 -7.85 -18.64 -1.26
C LEU A 27 -9.39 -18.68 -1.34
N PRO A 28 -10.03 -19.61 -2.08
CA PRO A 28 -11.49 -19.66 -2.25
C PRO A 28 -12.26 -20.09 -0.98
N ASP A 29 -11.60 -20.75 -0.04
CA ASP A 29 -12.11 -21.24 1.24
C ASP A 29 -11.83 -20.30 2.42
N LEU A 30 -10.97 -19.29 2.21
CA LEU A 30 -10.45 -18.41 3.26
C LEU A 30 -10.82 -16.93 3.00
N PRO A 31 -12.04 -16.48 3.33
CA PRO A 31 -12.55 -15.15 2.95
C PRO A 31 -11.77 -13.99 3.58
N GLU A 32 -11.27 -14.18 4.81
CA GLU A 32 -10.48 -13.18 5.54
C GLU A 32 -9.11 -12.96 4.88
N PHE A 33 -8.38 -14.05 4.60
CA PHE A 33 -7.08 -13.97 3.92
C PHE A 33 -7.21 -13.48 2.48
N ARG A 34 -8.28 -13.86 1.78
CA ARG A 34 -8.60 -13.35 0.44
C ARG A 34 -8.78 -11.84 0.45
N THR A 35 -9.57 -11.33 1.40
CA THR A 35 -9.79 -9.89 1.57
C THR A 35 -8.48 -9.17 1.83
N GLY A 36 -7.65 -9.70 2.74
CA GLY A 36 -6.31 -9.18 3.01
C GLY A 36 -5.44 -9.12 1.75
N LEU A 37 -5.40 -10.19 0.95
CA LEU A 37 -4.61 -10.27 -0.28
C LEU A 37 -5.08 -9.25 -1.34
N ILE A 38 -6.39 -9.06 -1.50
CA ILE A 38 -6.96 -8.03 -2.39
C ILE A 38 -6.55 -6.63 -1.92
N ILE A 39 -6.72 -6.32 -0.63
CA ILE A 39 -6.36 -5.02 -0.05
C ILE A 39 -4.85 -4.72 -0.25
N VAL A 40 -3.99 -5.71 -0.03
CA VAL A 40 -2.54 -5.59 -0.29
C VAL A 40 -2.27 -5.33 -1.78
N GLY A 41 -2.98 -6.00 -2.68
CA GLY A 41 -2.87 -5.78 -4.13
C GLY A 41 -3.35 -4.42 -4.62
N LEU A 42 -4.26 -3.78 -3.88
CA LEU A 42 -4.72 -2.42 -4.14
C LEU A 42 -3.74 -1.38 -3.61
N ALA A 43 -3.03 -1.68 -2.52
CA ALA A 43 -2.02 -0.79 -1.95
C ALA A 43 -0.83 -0.69 -2.90
N ARG A 44 -0.42 0.54 -3.24
CA ARG A 44 0.76 0.75 -4.07
C ARG A 44 1.97 0.96 -3.19
N CYS A 45 3.09 0.37 -3.60
CA CYS A 45 4.36 0.65 -2.97
C CYS A 45 4.85 2.04 -3.44
N ILE A 46 5.12 2.92 -2.48
CA ILE A 46 5.53 4.31 -2.75
C ILE A 46 7.02 4.50 -2.40
N ALA A 47 7.50 3.85 -1.33
CA ALA A 47 8.87 4.05 -0.82
C ALA A 47 9.92 3.13 -1.46
N MET A 48 9.68 1.81 -1.46
CA MET A 48 10.67 0.82 -1.92
C MET A 48 11.01 0.97 -3.41
N VAL A 49 10.08 1.51 -4.21
CA VAL A 49 10.28 1.76 -5.65
C VAL A 49 11.45 2.72 -5.90
N VAL A 50 11.73 3.69 -5.01
CA VAL A 50 12.90 4.58 -5.14
C VAL A 50 14.19 3.78 -5.10
N ILE A 51 14.30 2.89 -4.12
CA ILE A 51 15.51 2.07 -3.91
C ILE A 51 15.74 1.17 -5.12
N TRP A 52 14.69 0.52 -5.62
CA TRP A 52 14.79 -0.31 -6.82
C TRP A 52 15.15 0.50 -8.07
N ASN A 53 14.58 1.70 -8.22
CA ASN A 53 14.92 2.59 -9.33
C ASN A 53 16.38 3.03 -9.27
N ASP A 54 16.88 3.38 -8.08
CA ASP A 54 18.28 3.75 -7.88
C ASP A 54 19.24 2.59 -8.16
N LEU A 55 18.91 1.38 -7.69
CA LEU A 55 19.69 0.16 -7.96
C LEU A 55 19.71 -0.20 -9.45
N ALA A 56 18.61 0.04 -10.16
CA ALA A 56 18.51 -0.18 -11.60
C ALA A 56 19.11 0.98 -12.44
N CYS A 57 19.69 1.99 -11.81
CA CYS A 57 20.18 3.22 -12.47
C CYS A 57 19.08 3.91 -13.31
N GLY A 58 17.84 3.85 -12.84
CA GLY A 58 16.68 4.46 -13.49
C GLY A 58 16.60 5.98 -13.28
N ASP A 59 15.65 6.60 -13.96
CA ASP A 59 15.43 8.05 -13.91
C ASP A 59 14.79 8.47 -12.58
N ARG A 60 15.54 9.20 -11.75
CA ARG A 60 15.11 9.66 -10.43
C ARG A 60 13.99 10.69 -10.49
N GLU A 61 13.98 11.57 -11.49
CA GLU A 61 12.94 12.59 -11.63
C GLU A 61 11.62 11.94 -12.02
N ALA A 62 11.65 11.02 -12.99
CA ALA A 62 10.48 10.25 -13.39
C ALA A 62 9.94 9.40 -12.23
N ALA A 63 10.82 8.74 -11.47
CA ALA A 63 10.42 7.97 -10.30
C ALA A 63 9.75 8.86 -9.24
N ALA A 64 10.34 10.02 -8.91
CA ALA A 64 9.76 10.96 -7.96
C ALA A 64 8.37 11.46 -8.39
N VAL A 65 8.20 11.77 -9.68
CA VAL A 65 6.90 12.16 -10.24
C VAL A 65 5.88 11.01 -10.16
N LEU A 66 6.27 9.78 -10.51
CA LEU A 66 5.40 8.61 -10.39
C LEU A 66 4.96 8.37 -8.95
N ILE A 67 5.88 8.48 -7.99
CA ILE A 67 5.62 8.29 -6.56
C ILE A 67 4.62 9.32 -6.05
N ALA A 68 4.79 10.59 -6.40
CA ALA A 68 3.87 11.65 -6.02
C ALA A 68 2.46 11.40 -6.58
N ILE A 69 2.37 11.04 -7.87
CA ILE A 69 1.09 10.75 -8.53
C ILE A 69 0.42 9.52 -7.89
N ASN A 70 1.15 8.42 -7.70
CA ASN A 70 0.60 7.21 -7.10
C ASN A 70 0.15 7.43 -5.65
N SER A 71 0.84 8.26 -4.87
CA SER A 71 0.43 8.59 -3.50
C SER A 71 -0.92 9.31 -3.47
N VAL A 72 -1.09 10.34 -4.30
CA VAL A 72 -2.36 11.08 -4.41
C VAL A 72 -3.47 10.16 -4.92
N PHE A 73 -3.18 9.41 -5.97
CA PHE A 73 -4.15 8.49 -6.55
C PHE A 73 -4.53 7.39 -5.57
N GLN A 74 -3.62 6.91 -4.72
CA GLN A 74 -3.93 5.93 -3.68
C GLN A 74 -4.89 6.48 -2.63
N VAL A 75 -4.69 7.70 -2.14
CA VAL A 75 -5.62 8.29 -1.17
C VAL A 75 -7.05 8.39 -1.75
N LEU A 76 -7.17 8.70 -3.04
CA LEU A 76 -8.47 8.89 -3.70
C LEU A 76 -9.12 7.59 -4.20
N ALA A 77 -8.33 6.73 -4.86
CA ALA A 77 -8.82 5.56 -5.58
C ALA A 77 -8.88 4.30 -4.72
N PHE A 78 -8.13 4.22 -3.61
CA PHE A 78 -8.08 3.00 -2.81
C PHE A 78 -9.44 2.66 -2.20
N SER A 79 -10.20 3.64 -1.70
CA SER A 79 -11.55 3.39 -1.16
C SER A 79 -12.54 2.96 -2.25
N LEU A 80 -12.48 3.61 -3.42
CA LEU A 80 -13.31 3.28 -4.59
C LEU A 80 -13.01 1.88 -5.11
N LEU A 81 -11.73 1.57 -5.34
CA LEU A 81 -11.30 0.26 -5.83
C LEU A 81 -11.49 -0.82 -4.76
N GLY A 82 -11.26 -0.51 -3.49
CA GLY A 82 -11.53 -1.42 -2.37
C GLY A 82 -13.00 -1.84 -2.36
N TYR A 83 -13.91 -0.88 -2.40
CA TYR A 83 -15.34 -1.18 -2.47
C TYR A 83 -15.73 -1.94 -3.75
N PHE A 84 -15.15 -1.55 -4.89
CA PHE A 84 -15.40 -2.24 -6.15
C PHE A 84 -14.96 -3.72 -6.11
N TYR A 85 -13.73 -4.01 -5.72
CA TYR A 85 -13.17 -5.36 -5.73
C TYR A 85 -13.64 -6.25 -4.57
N LEU A 86 -14.06 -5.66 -3.43
CA LEU A 86 -14.50 -6.42 -2.26
C LEU A 86 -16.03 -6.61 -2.20
N THR A 87 -16.80 -5.74 -2.84
CA THR A 87 -18.28 -5.78 -2.75
C THR A 87 -18.95 -5.90 -4.11
N ILE A 88 -18.67 -4.97 -5.03
CA ILE A 88 -19.40 -4.89 -6.31
C ILE A 88 -19.05 -6.07 -7.23
N LEU A 89 -17.76 -6.28 -7.48
CA LEU A 89 -17.26 -7.28 -8.43
C LEU A 89 -17.58 -8.72 -7.99
N PRO A 90 -17.38 -9.13 -6.73
CA PRO A 90 -17.85 -10.43 -6.26
C PRO A 90 -19.36 -10.61 -6.42
N GLY A 91 -20.16 -9.58 -6.12
CA GLY A 91 -21.61 -9.61 -6.28
C GLY A 91 -22.04 -9.81 -7.74
N TRP A 92 -21.35 -9.19 -8.70
CA TRP A 92 -21.60 -9.41 -10.14
C TRP A 92 -21.21 -10.80 -10.62
N LEU A 93 -20.18 -11.38 -10.01
CA LEU A 93 -19.69 -12.72 -10.35
C LEU A 93 -20.41 -13.84 -9.58
N GLY A 94 -21.37 -13.51 -8.70
CA GLY A 94 -22.09 -14.48 -7.88
C GLY A 94 -21.21 -15.17 -6.83
N LEU A 95 -20.15 -14.51 -6.41
CA LEU A 95 -19.16 -15.05 -5.49
C LEU A 95 -19.53 -14.72 -4.03
N ASP A 96 -19.47 -15.71 -3.14
CA ASP A 96 -19.83 -15.54 -1.74
C ASP A 96 -18.75 -14.76 -0.97
N THR A 97 -19.13 -13.61 -0.43
CA THR A 97 -18.27 -12.72 0.38
C THR A 97 -18.35 -13.02 1.88
N ALA A 98 -19.00 -14.12 2.27
CA ALA A 98 -19.11 -14.60 3.65
C ALA A 98 -19.69 -13.56 4.64
N GLY A 99 -20.51 -12.62 4.16
CA GLY A 99 -21.16 -11.62 5.00
C GLY A 99 -20.23 -10.53 5.56
N LEU A 100 -19.02 -10.35 5.02
CA LEU A 100 -18.17 -9.21 5.34
C LEU A 100 -18.82 -7.91 4.83
N ASP A 101 -19.47 -7.17 5.73
CA ASP A 101 -20.08 -5.89 5.43
C ASP A 101 -19.01 -4.79 5.34
N ILE A 102 -18.44 -4.65 4.14
CA ILE A 102 -17.34 -3.73 3.88
C ILE A 102 -17.93 -2.38 3.49
N SER A 103 -17.92 -1.44 4.43
CA SER A 103 -18.35 -0.07 4.16
C SER A 103 -17.26 0.72 3.44
N MET A 104 -17.61 1.29 2.28
CA MET A 104 -16.74 2.24 1.56
C MET A 104 -16.30 3.41 2.46
N GLY A 105 -17.18 3.87 3.35
CA GLY A 105 -16.88 4.97 4.29
C GLY A 105 -15.82 4.58 5.31
N GLN A 106 -15.85 3.33 5.82
CA GLN A 106 -14.82 2.84 6.74
C GLN A 106 -13.47 2.70 6.04
N ILE A 107 -13.43 2.20 4.79
CA ILE A 107 -12.19 2.14 4.01
C ILE A 107 -11.65 3.56 3.80
N ALA A 108 -12.49 4.50 3.38
CA ALA A 108 -12.08 5.88 3.15
C ALA A 108 -11.53 6.54 4.43
N LEU A 109 -12.18 6.33 5.57
CA LEU A 109 -11.71 6.84 6.86
C LEU A 109 -10.35 6.25 7.24
N ASN A 110 -10.18 4.93 7.12
CA ASN A 110 -8.90 4.27 7.42
C ASN A 110 -7.78 4.78 6.51
N VAL A 111 -8.02 4.90 5.20
CA VAL A 111 -7.03 5.45 4.26
C VAL A 111 -6.69 6.90 4.63
N LEU A 112 -7.68 7.73 4.96
CA LEU A 112 -7.43 9.11 5.34
C LEU A 112 -6.60 9.21 6.63
N VAL A 113 -6.90 8.39 7.63
CA VAL A 113 -6.19 8.41 8.92
C VAL A 113 -4.78 7.85 8.79
N PHE A 114 -4.60 6.69 8.16
CA PHE A 114 -3.30 5.99 8.10
C PHE A 114 -2.39 6.49 6.98
N LEU A 115 -2.92 7.07 5.90
CA LEU A 115 -2.12 7.57 4.78
C LEU A 115 -2.27 9.09 4.60
N GLY A 116 -3.50 9.61 4.65
CA GLY A 116 -3.77 11.03 4.44
C GLY A 116 -3.12 11.94 5.48
N ILE A 117 -3.34 11.67 6.77
CA ILE A 117 -2.77 12.48 7.87
C ILE A 117 -1.24 12.49 7.83
N PRO A 118 -0.53 11.35 7.75
CA PRO A 118 0.93 11.34 7.62
C PRO A 118 1.45 12.07 6.39
N LEU A 119 0.76 11.98 5.25
CA LEU A 119 1.15 12.69 4.03
C LEU A 119 1.04 14.20 4.20
N VAL A 120 -0.06 14.69 4.79
CA VAL A 120 -0.26 16.11 5.09
C VAL A 120 0.75 16.60 6.12
N ALA A 121 1.02 15.82 7.17
CA ALA A 121 2.03 16.15 8.18
C ALA A 121 3.44 16.24 7.57
N GLY A 122 3.80 15.28 6.72
CA GLY A 122 5.06 15.29 5.96
C GLY A 122 5.18 16.54 5.09
N PHE A 123 4.17 16.85 4.28
CA PHE A 123 4.14 18.06 3.46
C PHE A 123 4.22 19.35 4.29
N ALA A 124 3.46 19.45 5.39
CA ALA A 124 3.45 20.60 6.29
C ALA A 124 4.83 20.79 6.95
N SER A 125 5.46 19.71 7.42
CA SER A 125 6.80 19.76 8.02
C SER A 125 7.85 20.33 7.06
N ARG A 126 7.79 19.95 5.78
CA ARG A 126 8.65 20.49 4.73
C ARG A 126 8.39 21.96 4.49
N LEU A 127 7.11 22.32 4.30
CA LEU A 127 6.71 23.69 4.01
C LEU A 127 7.10 24.66 5.15
N ILE A 128 6.88 24.25 6.40
CA ILE A 128 7.21 25.06 7.58
C ILE A 128 8.73 25.09 7.78
N GLY A 129 9.41 23.95 7.66
CA GLY A 129 10.86 23.84 7.85
C GLY A 129 11.65 24.69 6.84
N GLU A 130 11.34 24.56 5.55
CA GLU A 130 11.98 25.32 4.49
C GLU A 130 11.73 26.83 4.63
N ARG A 131 10.53 27.26 5.04
CA ARG A 131 10.20 28.68 5.26
C ARG A 131 10.86 29.28 6.49
N ALA A 132 10.94 28.51 7.59
CA ALA A 132 11.42 29.02 8.86
C ALA A 132 12.95 29.08 8.95
N LYS A 133 13.65 28.09 8.36
CA LYS A 133 15.09 27.91 8.53
C LYS A 133 15.87 27.72 7.23
N GLY A 134 15.19 27.75 6.09
CA GLY A 134 15.81 27.56 4.78
C GLY A 134 16.01 26.08 4.44
N ARG A 135 16.32 25.85 3.15
CA ARG A 135 16.41 24.51 2.57
C ARG A 135 17.63 23.72 3.05
N ALA A 136 18.79 24.38 3.21
CA ALA A 136 20.01 23.75 3.70
C ALA A 136 19.81 23.13 5.09
N TRP A 137 19.22 23.89 6.01
CA TRP A 137 18.91 23.37 7.35
C TRP A 137 17.95 22.16 7.31
N TYR A 138 16.92 22.22 6.43
CA TYR A 138 15.98 21.12 6.30
C TYR A 138 16.66 19.84 5.78
N GLU A 139 17.50 19.96 4.75
CA GLU A 139 18.17 18.82 4.11
C GLU A 139 19.34 18.28 4.95
N ASP A 140 20.14 19.14 5.56
CA ASP A 140 21.40 18.76 6.22
C ASP A 140 21.25 18.46 7.72
N GLU A 141 20.24 19.03 8.40
CA GLU A 141 20.05 18.83 9.86
C GLU A 141 18.73 18.09 10.18
N PHE A 142 17.61 18.51 9.59
CA PHE A 142 16.30 17.97 9.98
C PHE A 142 16.02 16.58 9.40
N LEU A 143 16.23 16.39 8.09
CA LEU A 143 15.99 15.11 7.42
C LEU A 143 16.85 13.96 7.98
N PRO A 144 18.17 14.12 8.26
CA PRO A 144 18.99 13.04 8.79
C PRO A 144 18.59 12.59 10.20
N VAL A 145 18.00 13.48 11.00
CA VAL A 145 17.53 13.16 12.35
C VAL A 145 16.20 12.41 12.33
N ILE A 146 15.28 12.80 11.44
CA ILE A 146 13.94 12.17 11.34
C ILE A 146 13.96 10.89 10.51
N GLY A 147 14.78 10.81 9.47
CA GLY A 147 14.83 9.67 8.54
C GLY A 147 14.91 8.29 9.24
N PRO A 148 15.80 8.08 10.22
CA PRO A 148 15.91 6.80 10.94
C PRO A 148 14.65 6.37 11.69
N TRP A 149 13.79 7.29 12.11
CA TRP A 149 12.55 6.96 12.82
C TRP A 149 11.57 6.15 11.96
N ALA A 150 11.58 6.35 10.64
CA ALA A 150 10.79 5.54 9.72
C ALA A 150 11.22 4.07 9.77
N LEU A 151 12.54 3.82 9.80
CA LEU A 151 13.09 2.46 9.91
C LEU A 151 12.78 1.85 11.29
N TYR A 152 12.93 2.61 12.38
CA TYR A 152 12.57 2.12 13.71
C TYR A 152 11.08 1.79 13.82
N GLY A 153 10.19 2.63 13.28
CA GLY A 153 8.75 2.36 13.25
C GLY A 153 8.40 1.12 12.43
N LEU A 154 9.05 0.93 11.27
CA LEU A 154 8.89 -0.26 10.44
C LEU A 154 9.33 -1.52 11.19
N LEU A 155 10.54 -1.54 11.73
CA LEU A 155 11.08 -2.69 12.46
C LEU A 155 10.24 -3.01 13.71
N PHE A 156 9.82 -1.98 14.45
CA PHE A 156 8.92 -2.13 15.58
C PHE A 156 7.60 -2.77 15.17
N THR A 157 6.98 -2.31 14.07
CA THR A 157 5.73 -2.88 13.55
C THR A 157 5.93 -4.34 13.13
N ILE A 158 7.03 -4.66 12.45
CA ILE A 158 7.36 -6.05 12.07
C ILE A 158 7.46 -6.93 13.32
N VAL A 159 8.25 -6.52 14.32
CA VAL A 159 8.41 -7.28 15.56
C VAL A 159 7.06 -7.50 16.26
N LEU A 160 6.23 -6.47 16.36
CA LEU A 160 4.89 -6.59 16.94
C LEU A 160 3.99 -7.54 16.15
N LEU A 161 3.96 -7.42 14.82
CA LEU A 161 3.14 -8.29 13.98
C LEU A 161 3.54 -9.77 14.15
N PHE A 162 4.84 -10.08 14.14
CA PHE A 162 5.31 -11.45 14.35
C PHE A 162 5.09 -11.95 15.78
N ALA A 163 5.23 -11.09 16.79
CA ALA A 163 4.96 -11.46 18.18
C ALA A 163 3.48 -11.79 18.41
N LEU A 164 2.57 -11.03 17.78
CA LEU A 164 1.12 -11.22 17.91
C LEU A 164 0.57 -12.35 17.03
N GLN A 165 1.13 -12.54 15.84
CA GLN A 165 0.67 -13.55 14.85
C GLN A 165 1.45 -14.87 14.93
N GLY A 166 2.44 -14.99 15.82
CA GLY A 166 3.35 -16.14 15.86
C GLY A 166 2.65 -17.49 16.04
N GLU A 167 1.64 -17.56 16.90
CA GLU A 167 0.83 -18.78 17.07
C GLU A 167 0.02 -19.12 15.82
N ALA A 168 -0.59 -18.13 15.16
CA ALA A 168 -1.35 -18.34 13.94
C ALA A 168 -0.46 -18.87 12.80
N VAL A 169 0.76 -18.33 12.67
CA VAL A 169 1.74 -18.75 11.65
C VAL A 169 2.23 -20.18 11.89
N THR A 170 2.48 -20.54 13.16
CA THR A 170 3.02 -21.87 13.51
C THR A 170 1.95 -22.97 13.53
N SER A 171 0.70 -22.63 13.88
CA SER A 171 -0.41 -23.58 13.91
C SER A 171 -1.01 -23.87 12.52
N ASN A 172 -0.94 -22.92 11.59
CA ASN A 172 -1.52 -23.06 10.23
C ASN A 172 -0.49 -22.85 9.11
N PRO A 173 0.58 -23.67 9.03
CA PRO A 173 1.66 -23.49 8.06
C PRO A 173 1.19 -23.64 6.59
N LEU A 174 0.15 -24.45 6.36
CA LEU A 174 -0.43 -24.62 5.02
C LEU A 174 -1.13 -23.35 4.53
N ASP A 175 -1.84 -22.64 5.40
CA ASP A 175 -2.51 -21.39 5.04
C ASP A 175 -1.48 -20.30 4.74
N VAL A 176 -0.39 -20.24 5.52
CA VAL A 176 0.75 -19.35 5.25
C VAL A 176 1.36 -19.64 3.87
N ALA A 177 1.56 -20.91 3.52
CA ALA A 177 2.08 -21.29 2.21
C ALA A 177 1.11 -20.92 1.06
N ARG A 178 -0.21 -21.11 1.25
CA ARG A 178 -1.23 -20.71 0.28
C ARG A 178 -1.30 -19.20 0.07
N ILE A 179 -1.06 -18.40 1.11
CA ILE A 179 -1.00 -16.93 1.01
C ILE A 179 0.31 -16.48 0.35
N ALA A 180 1.43 -17.15 0.66
CA ALA A 180 2.74 -16.80 0.11
C ALA A 180 2.84 -17.09 -1.40
N LEU A 181 2.25 -18.20 -1.87
CA LEU A 181 2.33 -18.62 -3.26
C LEU A 181 1.89 -17.56 -4.30
N PRO A 182 0.75 -16.87 -4.17
CA PRO A 182 0.36 -15.80 -5.10
C PRO A 182 1.20 -14.51 -4.97
N LEU A 183 2.04 -14.39 -3.94
CA LEU A 183 2.88 -13.22 -3.68
C LEU A 183 4.35 -13.39 -4.12
N LEU A 184 4.72 -14.59 -4.59
CA LEU A 184 6.04 -14.90 -5.15
C LEU A 184 6.11 -14.56 -6.65
#